data_AF-A0A5C1ANY7-F1
#
_entry.id   AF-A0A5C1ANY7-F1
#
_cell.length_a   1.000
_cell.length_b   1.000
_cell.length_c   1.000
_cell.angle_alpha   90.00
_cell.angle_beta   90.00
_cell.angle_gamma   90.00
#
_symmetry.space_group_name_H-M   'P 1'
#
loop_
_entity.id
_entity.type
_entity.pdbx_description
1 polymer ?
#
loop_
_entity_poly.entity_id
_entity_poly.type
_entity_poly.pdbx_seq_one_letter_code
_entity_poly.pdbx_strand_id
1 'polypeptide(L)'
;MPRITNIALYRFAPLADLKPLREHLTAVCRDGNLKGTILLSTEGVNLFVAGQRGDIDRLLTELEAVPGLENLQPKFSDSDDQPFTRMLVKIKKEIIPFGVPGIDPARDPAPKLSPRELKELLDAGRPVTLLDTRNQFEVELGTFKNALPIGIAHFREFPEAVGRLPEEMKRQPVVMFCTGGIRCEKAGPFMRREGFEHVYQLDGGILKYFEECGGDHYEGECFVFDKRVGLEASLEQSGKGLCFACQTPLTSDELADGRYVEGVSCLHCFRSSEEIHSREMAEHQTAIVRVTSPLPGSVPYENVRPISVPADMAGRPLLDFLGGILKHVPPEDWRTAIAAGRLLNANHDPVTADRVVREGELYFHRQPMASEPDVNADVHILHEDEAIIVLNKPAPLPVHPCGRFNKNSLQMILREVYAPQRPRPSHRLDANTTGVMVFTRTSQFAKLVQPQFERGTVEKHYLARVQGHPSEDVFTCDAPIRDLAGEVGSRGVDPENGLPARTDFCVRQRFADGTALLDVRPHTGRTNQIRVHLWHLDFPIVGDPMYLRGDRLGETQTLAVGDPPLCLHAARLTFTHPVTNERVSYEATAPSWAEENPTAEPMERPASA
;
A
#
# COMPACT_ATOMS: atom_id res chain seq x y z
N MET A 1 -32.12 33.09 21.51
CA MET A 1 -30.75 33.56 21.23
C MET A 1 -30.77 34.39 19.96
N PRO A 2 -29.87 35.36 19.74
CA PRO A 2 -29.82 36.04 18.44
C PRO A 2 -29.46 35.03 17.35
N ARG A 3 -30.24 35.01 16.27
CA ARG A 3 -30.02 34.14 15.10
C ARG A 3 -28.66 34.44 14.47
N ILE A 4 -27.91 33.41 14.07
CA ILE A 4 -26.64 33.55 13.37
C ILE A 4 -26.92 33.77 11.89
N THR A 5 -26.36 34.85 11.32
CA THR A 5 -26.45 35.12 9.88
C THR A 5 -25.28 34.47 9.17
N ASN A 6 -25.59 33.68 8.15
CA ASN A 6 -24.65 33.01 7.27
C ASN A 6 -24.65 33.71 5.91
N ILE A 7 -23.45 33.96 5.38
CA ILE A 7 -23.26 34.45 4.02
C ILE A 7 -22.47 33.46 3.18
N ALA A 8 -22.90 33.30 1.93
CA ALA A 8 -22.12 32.68 0.87
C ALA A 8 -21.96 33.68 -0.27
N LEU A 9 -20.73 33.88 -0.73
CA LEU A 9 -20.41 34.84 -1.78
C LEU A 9 -19.19 34.38 -2.57
N TYR A 10 -19.20 34.63 -3.87
CA TYR A 10 -17.99 34.58 -4.67
C TYR A 10 -17.99 35.73 -5.68
N ARG A 11 -16.79 36.10 -6.12
CA ARG A 11 -16.58 37.10 -7.17
C ARG A 11 -15.28 36.78 -7.90
N PHE A 12 -15.38 36.56 -9.21
CA PHE A 12 -14.21 36.52 -10.09
C PHE A 12 -13.82 37.96 -10.43
N ALA A 13 -12.64 38.37 -9.98
CA ALA A 13 -12.09 39.69 -10.23
C ALA A 13 -10.56 39.62 -10.06
N PRO A 14 -9.76 40.29 -10.90
CA PRO A 14 -8.32 40.33 -10.71
C PRO A 14 -7.97 40.97 -9.36
N LEU A 15 -7.35 40.20 -8.47
CA LEU A 15 -6.92 40.69 -7.15
C LEU A 15 -5.40 40.73 -7.06
N ALA A 16 -4.88 41.84 -6.55
CA ALA A 16 -3.47 42.03 -6.21
C ALA A 16 -3.27 42.04 -4.68
N ASP A 17 -2.02 42.05 -4.23
CA ASP A 17 -1.65 42.26 -2.82
C ASP A 17 -2.41 41.36 -1.82
N LEU A 18 -2.56 40.09 -2.17
CA LEU A 18 -3.37 39.12 -1.41
C LEU A 18 -2.89 38.91 0.02
N LYS A 19 -1.58 39.10 0.30
CA LYS A 19 -1.01 38.93 1.64
C LYS A 19 -1.52 40.01 2.62
N PRO A 20 -1.35 41.31 2.33
CA PRO A 20 -2.01 42.38 3.09
C PRO A 20 -3.53 42.19 3.21
N LEU A 21 -4.21 41.87 2.11
CA LEU A 21 -5.66 41.69 2.12
C LEU A 21 -6.09 40.55 3.06
N ARG A 22 -5.37 39.41 3.04
CA ARG A 22 -5.61 38.30 3.96
C ARG A 22 -5.47 38.74 5.42
N GLU A 23 -4.43 39.50 5.75
CA GLU A 23 -4.16 39.96 7.11
C GLU A 23 -5.26 40.91 7.61
N HIS A 24 -5.67 41.85 6.76
CA HIS A 24 -6.79 42.75 7.03
C HIS A 24 -8.11 41.99 7.29
N LEU A 25 -8.53 41.13 6.36
CA LEU A 25 -9.76 40.35 6.50
C LEU A 25 -9.71 39.40 7.70
N THR A 26 -8.53 38.87 8.04
CA THR A 26 -8.36 38.05 9.25
C THR A 26 -8.61 38.86 10.52
N ALA A 27 -8.14 40.11 10.56
CA ALA A 27 -8.37 41.00 11.69
C ALA A 27 -9.86 41.37 11.81
N VAL A 28 -10.49 41.79 10.70
CA VAL A 28 -11.93 42.12 10.65
C VAL A 28 -12.77 40.94 11.14
N CYS A 29 -12.53 39.73 10.64
CA CYS A 29 -13.28 38.55 11.07
C CYS A 29 -13.01 38.17 12.53
N ARG A 30 -11.79 38.38 13.03
CA ARG A 30 -11.45 38.11 14.44
C ARG A 30 -12.18 39.07 15.37
N ASP A 31 -12.19 40.36 15.04
CA ASP A 31 -12.82 41.40 15.85
C ASP A 31 -14.33 41.20 15.94
N GLY A 32 -14.97 40.77 14.85
CA GLY A 32 -16.40 40.44 14.80
C GLY A 32 -16.76 39.02 15.24
N ASN A 33 -15.80 38.26 15.78
CA ASN A 33 -15.98 36.84 16.15
C ASN A 33 -16.65 35.98 15.05
N LEU A 34 -16.37 36.31 13.79
CA LEU A 34 -16.89 35.60 12.63
C LEU A 34 -16.18 34.25 12.51
N LYS A 35 -16.89 33.24 12.01
CA LYS A 35 -16.31 31.92 11.70
C LYS A 35 -16.69 31.51 10.28
N GLY A 36 -15.88 30.65 9.68
CA GLY A 36 -16.03 30.29 8.29
C GLY A 36 -14.72 30.27 7.52
N THR A 37 -14.81 30.39 6.20
CA THR A 37 -13.65 30.39 5.30
C THR A 37 -13.79 31.50 4.28
N ILE A 38 -12.72 32.28 4.10
CA ILE A 38 -12.51 33.19 2.97
C ILE A 38 -11.31 32.65 2.16
N LEU A 39 -11.53 32.39 0.88
CA LEU A 39 -10.51 32.01 -0.09
C LEU A 39 -10.20 33.21 -0.97
N LEU A 40 -8.92 33.57 -1.02
CA LEU A 40 -8.38 34.62 -1.88
C LEU A 40 -7.50 33.98 -2.94
N SER A 41 -7.66 34.41 -4.19
CA SER A 41 -6.74 34.11 -5.29
C SER A 41 -6.58 35.35 -6.16
N THR A 42 -5.57 35.36 -7.02
CA THR A 42 -5.43 36.39 -8.05
C THR A 42 -6.63 36.44 -9.00
N GLU A 43 -7.42 35.36 -9.08
CA GLU A 43 -8.65 35.30 -9.88
C GLU A 43 -9.92 35.78 -9.13
N GLY A 44 -9.86 36.08 -7.82
CA GLY A 44 -11.00 36.59 -7.07
C GLY A 44 -11.11 36.12 -5.62
N VAL A 45 -12.35 36.16 -5.10
CA VAL A 45 -12.71 35.76 -3.73
C VAL A 45 -13.86 34.74 -3.71
N ASN A 46 -13.83 33.80 -2.79
CA ASN A 46 -14.93 32.89 -2.46
C ASN A 46 -15.02 32.72 -0.95
N LEU A 47 -16.19 32.90 -0.36
CA LEU A 47 -16.37 32.86 1.08
C LEU A 47 -17.68 32.22 1.52
N PHE A 48 -17.58 31.58 2.69
CA PHE A 48 -18.68 31.10 3.52
C PHE A 48 -18.39 31.58 4.94
N VAL A 49 -19.15 32.52 5.47
CA VAL A 49 -18.88 33.17 6.77
C VAL A 49 -20.16 33.31 7.56
N ALA A 50 -20.10 33.12 8.86
CA ALA A 50 -21.23 33.24 9.75
C ALA A 50 -20.90 33.99 11.04
N GLY A 51 -21.86 34.78 11.52
CA GLY A 51 -21.74 35.55 12.76
C GLY A 51 -22.94 36.44 13.01
N GLN A 52 -22.77 37.47 13.85
CA GLN A 52 -23.83 38.44 14.07
C GLN A 52 -24.00 39.34 12.83
N ARG A 53 -25.24 39.77 12.58
CA ARG A 53 -25.58 40.54 11.37
C ARG A 53 -24.71 41.80 11.20
N GLY A 54 -24.49 42.57 12.26
CA GLY A 54 -23.66 43.77 12.21
C GLY A 54 -22.20 43.50 11.81
N ASP A 55 -21.63 42.38 12.28
CA ASP A 55 -20.26 41.99 11.94
C ASP A 55 -20.15 41.48 10.50
N ILE A 56 -21.20 40.81 10.01
CA ILE A 56 -21.33 40.42 8.60
C ILE A 56 -21.41 41.66 7.70
N ASP A 57 -22.25 42.64 8.04
CA ASP A 57 -22.40 43.87 7.27
C ASP A 57 -21.07 44.67 7.24
N ARG A 58 -20.32 44.68 8.36
CA ARG A 58 -18.97 45.24 8.43
C ARG A 58 -17.99 44.50 7.50
N LEU A 59 -17.97 43.17 7.51
CA LEU A 59 -17.12 42.39 6.61
C LEU A 59 -17.44 42.68 5.14
N LEU A 60 -18.72 42.77 4.78
CA LEU A 60 -19.14 43.10 3.41
C LEU A 60 -18.66 44.49 2.99
N THR A 61 -18.79 45.47 3.87
CA THR A 61 -18.29 46.84 3.63
C THR A 61 -16.78 46.85 3.34
N GLU A 62 -16.00 46.09 4.11
CA GLU A 62 -14.54 45.97 3.93
C GLU A 62 -14.18 45.27 2.62
N LEU A 63 -14.98 44.27 2.20
CA LEU A 63 -14.78 43.60 0.92
C LEU A 63 -15.12 44.51 -0.27
N GLU A 64 -16.20 45.29 -0.18
CA GLU A 64 -16.62 46.23 -1.24
C GLU A 64 -15.64 47.39 -1.44
N ALA A 65 -14.83 47.70 -0.43
CA ALA A 65 -13.74 48.68 -0.54
C ALA A 65 -12.54 48.18 -1.36
N VAL A 66 -12.46 46.88 -1.67
CA VAL A 66 -11.39 46.30 -2.47
C VAL A 66 -11.68 46.49 -3.96
N PRO A 67 -10.76 47.07 -4.76
CA PRO A 67 -10.97 47.24 -6.19
C PRO A 67 -11.33 45.93 -6.91
N GLY A 68 -12.43 45.95 -7.67
CA GLY A 68 -12.97 44.79 -8.40
C GLY A 68 -14.02 43.97 -7.63
N LEU A 69 -14.21 44.25 -6.34
CA LEU A 69 -15.20 43.63 -5.47
C LEU A 69 -16.38 44.56 -5.16
N GLU A 70 -16.67 45.55 -6.00
CA GLU A 70 -17.80 46.45 -5.82
C GLU A 70 -19.15 45.75 -6.12
N ASN A 71 -20.21 46.15 -5.41
CA ASN A 71 -21.59 45.65 -5.59
C ASN A 71 -21.69 44.13 -5.40
N LEU A 72 -21.22 43.62 -4.26
CA LEU A 72 -21.28 42.19 -3.96
C LEU A 72 -22.74 41.77 -3.79
N GLN A 73 -23.05 40.55 -4.24
CA GLN A 73 -24.37 39.95 -4.07
C GLN A 73 -24.26 38.74 -3.13
N PRO A 74 -24.05 38.96 -1.82
CA PRO A 74 -23.99 37.88 -0.85
C PRO A 74 -25.37 37.24 -0.71
N LYS A 75 -25.37 35.91 -0.59
CA LYS A 75 -26.58 35.15 -0.27
C LYS A 75 -26.67 34.96 1.22
N PHE A 76 -27.83 35.26 1.79
CA PHE A 76 -28.06 35.17 3.22
C PHE A 76 -28.85 33.91 3.57
N SER A 77 -28.53 33.32 4.70
CA SER A 77 -29.34 32.29 5.35
C SER A 77 -29.14 32.38 6.86
N ASP A 78 -30.11 31.96 7.65
CA ASP A 78 -30.03 32.00 9.11
C ASP A 78 -29.80 30.60 9.68
N SER A 79 -29.16 30.53 10.84
CA SER A 79 -29.05 29.32 11.66
C SER A 79 -29.17 29.64 13.14
N ASP A 80 -29.66 28.68 13.93
CA ASP A 80 -29.78 28.85 15.38
C ASP A 80 -28.42 28.81 16.08
N ASP A 81 -27.50 27.99 15.56
CA ASP A 81 -26.14 27.83 16.04
C ASP A 81 -25.10 28.28 15.01
N GLN A 82 -23.89 28.55 15.48
CA GLN A 82 -22.73 28.91 14.67
C GLN A 82 -22.21 27.68 13.89
N PRO A 83 -22.36 27.60 12.55
CA PRO A 83 -22.14 26.37 11.80
C PRO A 83 -20.66 26.12 11.45
N PHE A 84 -19.75 27.04 11.78
CA PHE A 84 -18.32 26.85 11.60
C PHE A 84 -17.60 26.75 12.95
N THR A 85 -16.59 25.88 13.04
CA THR A 85 -15.81 25.72 14.27
C THR A 85 -14.77 26.82 14.46
N ARG A 86 -14.18 27.30 13.35
CA ARG A 86 -13.11 28.29 13.31
C ARG A 86 -13.21 29.21 12.10
N MET A 87 -12.51 30.33 12.14
CA MET A 87 -12.31 31.21 10.98
C MET A 87 -11.02 30.85 10.24
N LEU A 88 -11.07 30.86 8.91
CA LEU A 88 -9.92 30.65 8.03
C LEU A 88 -9.91 31.71 6.92
N VAL A 89 -8.80 32.39 6.73
CA VAL A 89 -8.57 33.25 5.55
C VAL A 89 -7.34 32.70 4.82
N LYS A 90 -7.52 32.15 3.62
CA LYS A 90 -6.48 31.39 2.91
C LYS A 90 -6.24 31.95 1.51
N ILE A 91 -4.97 32.10 1.15
CA ILE A 91 -4.56 32.36 -0.23
C ILE A 91 -4.43 31.01 -0.94
N LYS A 92 -5.05 30.89 -2.11
CA LYS A 92 -5.06 29.70 -2.96
C LYS A 92 -4.66 30.07 -4.38
N LYS A 93 -4.29 29.06 -5.18
CA LYS A 93 -4.08 29.24 -6.63
C LYS A 93 -5.38 29.57 -7.35
N GLU A 94 -6.48 28.98 -6.89
CA GLU A 94 -7.81 29.13 -7.44
C GLU A 94 -8.82 29.24 -6.29
N ILE A 95 -9.85 30.08 -6.42
CA ILE A 95 -10.96 30.18 -5.44
C ILE A 95 -11.94 29.00 -5.56
N ILE A 96 -11.90 28.32 -6.71
CA ILE A 96 -12.51 27.02 -6.94
C ILE A 96 -11.52 26.20 -7.79
N PRO A 97 -10.88 25.15 -7.22
CA PRO A 97 -9.87 24.38 -7.94
C PRO A 97 -10.45 23.67 -9.15
N PHE A 98 -9.99 24.05 -10.34
CA PHE A 98 -10.39 23.44 -11.61
C PHE A 98 -9.19 22.78 -12.30
N GLY A 99 -7.97 23.25 -12.05
CA GLY A 99 -6.74 22.59 -12.53
C GLY A 99 -6.45 22.76 -14.02
N VAL A 100 -7.25 23.55 -14.73
CA VAL A 100 -7.11 23.80 -16.16
C VAL A 100 -6.72 25.27 -16.39
N PRO A 101 -5.54 25.54 -16.99
CA PRO A 101 -5.13 26.90 -17.30
C PRO A 101 -5.97 27.50 -18.44
N GLY A 102 -6.02 28.83 -18.50
CA GLY A 102 -6.64 29.58 -19.60
C GLY A 102 -8.16 29.71 -19.55
N ILE A 103 -8.82 29.27 -18.47
CA ILE A 103 -10.23 29.56 -18.21
C ILE A 103 -10.33 30.86 -17.42
N ASP A 104 -10.98 31.87 -17.99
CA ASP A 104 -11.17 33.19 -17.38
C ASP A 104 -12.67 33.53 -17.29
N PRO A 105 -13.34 33.15 -16.17
CA PRO A 105 -14.75 33.39 -15.98
C PRO A 105 -15.15 34.87 -15.95
N ALA A 106 -14.20 35.77 -15.64
CA ALA A 106 -14.48 37.20 -15.60
C ALA A 106 -14.62 37.80 -17.01
N ARG A 107 -13.99 37.19 -18.01
CA ARG A 107 -13.98 37.70 -19.40
C ARG A 107 -14.95 36.99 -20.33
N ASP A 108 -15.10 35.68 -20.17
CA ASP A 108 -15.96 34.87 -21.05
C ASP A 108 -16.85 33.92 -20.25
N PRO A 109 -17.83 34.42 -19.49
CA PRO A 109 -18.77 33.56 -18.77
C PRO A 109 -19.75 32.86 -19.72
N ALA A 110 -20.25 31.69 -19.29
CA ALA A 110 -21.43 31.09 -19.93
C ALA A 110 -22.68 31.96 -19.71
N PRO A 111 -23.65 31.98 -20.64
CA PRO A 111 -24.87 32.76 -20.52
C PRO A 111 -25.65 32.22 -19.32
N LYS A 112 -26.32 33.13 -18.62
CA LYS A 112 -27.05 32.81 -17.40
C LYS A 112 -28.53 32.65 -17.71
N LEU A 113 -29.16 31.65 -17.08
CA LEU A 113 -30.61 31.54 -16.99
C LEU A 113 -31.02 31.85 -15.56
N SER A 114 -31.98 32.75 -15.38
CA SER A 114 -32.57 32.99 -14.07
C SER A 114 -33.34 31.76 -13.58
N PRO A 115 -33.54 31.61 -12.26
CA PRO A 115 -34.39 30.56 -11.72
C PRO A 115 -35.78 30.46 -12.36
N ARG A 116 -36.43 31.61 -12.56
CA ARG A 116 -37.78 31.67 -13.15
C ARG A 116 -37.79 31.21 -14.60
N GLU A 117 -36.82 31.64 -15.40
CA GLU A 117 -36.68 31.17 -16.79
C GLU A 117 -36.44 29.66 -16.84
N LEU A 118 -35.59 29.12 -15.97
CA LEU A 118 -35.37 27.68 -15.90
C LEU A 118 -36.66 26.95 -15.50
N LYS A 119 -37.37 27.43 -14.48
CA LYS A 119 -38.64 26.86 -14.05
C LYS A 119 -39.66 26.85 -15.19
N GLU A 120 -39.82 27.95 -15.92
CA GLU A 120 -40.73 28.04 -17.07
C GLU A 120 -40.37 27.04 -18.17
N LEU A 121 -39.07 26.82 -18.45
CA LEU A 121 -38.61 25.81 -19.41
C LEU A 121 -39.00 24.39 -18.97
N LEU A 122 -38.82 24.09 -17.68
CA LEU A 122 -39.13 22.79 -17.10
C LEU A 122 -40.64 22.55 -17.01
N ASP A 123 -41.43 23.55 -16.58
CA ASP A 123 -42.89 23.51 -16.54
C ASP A 123 -43.49 23.27 -17.93
N ALA A 124 -42.90 23.88 -18.97
CA ALA A 124 -43.32 23.72 -20.36
C ALA A 124 -42.84 22.40 -21.01
N GLY A 125 -42.05 21.58 -20.30
CA GLY A 125 -41.48 20.33 -20.84
C GLY A 125 -40.56 20.55 -22.04
N ARG A 126 -39.89 21.71 -22.13
CA ARG A 126 -38.96 22.02 -23.22
C ARG A 126 -37.73 21.09 -23.12
N PRO A 127 -37.20 20.57 -24.23
CA PRO A 127 -36.04 19.70 -24.20
C PRO A 127 -34.79 20.49 -23.76
N VAL A 128 -34.33 20.21 -22.55
CA VAL A 128 -33.12 20.79 -21.95
C VAL A 128 -32.43 19.75 -21.09
N THR A 129 -31.11 19.66 -21.16
CA THR A 129 -30.31 18.76 -20.34
C THR A 129 -29.80 19.52 -19.12
N LEU A 130 -30.31 19.16 -17.94
CA LEU A 130 -29.77 19.67 -16.68
C LEU A 130 -28.50 18.89 -16.32
N LEU A 131 -27.36 19.57 -16.16
CA LEU A 131 -26.09 18.95 -15.81
C LEU A 131 -25.68 19.35 -14.38
N ASP A 132 -25.68 18.38 -13.47
CA ASP A 132 -25.22 18.60 -12.10
C ASP A 132 -23.69 18.56 -12.06
N THR A 133 -23.07 19.71 -11.78
CA THR A 133 -21.60 19.87 -11.74
C THR A 133 -21.03 19.59 -10.34
N ARG A 134 -21.88 19.13 -9.41
CA ARG A 134 -21.48 18.86 -8.03
C ARG A 134 -20.80 17.50 -7.87
N ASN A 135 -20.19 17.30 -6.71
CA ASN A 135 -19.61 16.02 -6.36
C ASN A 135 -20.71 15.01 -6.06
N GLN A 136 -20.42 13.72 -6.21
CA GLN A 136 -21.39 12.64 -6.08
C GLN A 136 -22.17 12.68 -4.76
N PHE A 137 -21.51 12.93 -3.62
CA PHE A 137 -22.16 13.03 -2.31
C PHE A 137 -23.19 14.16 -2.21
N GLU A 138 -23.04 15.23 -3.00
CA GLU A 138 -23.98 16.35 -3.04
C GLU A 138 -25.23 16.00 -3.86
N VAL A 139 -25.05 15.19 -4.90
CA VAL A 139 -26.13 14.68 -5.77
C VAL A 139 -27.00 13.69 -4.99
N GLU A 140 -26.36 12.79 -4.22
CA GLU A 140 -27.04 11.80 -3.39
C GLU A 140 -27.97 12.42 -2.35
N LEU A 141 -27.67 13.63 -1.89
CA LEU A 141 -28.53 14.36 -0.96
C LEU A 141 -29.77 14.96 -1.64
N GLY A 142 -29.65 15.34 -2.90
CA GLY A 142 -30.75 15.87 -3.71
C GLY A 142 -30.25 16.52 -4.99
N THR A 143 -31.07 16.54 -6.03
CA THR A 143 -30.76 17.15 -7.34
C THR A 143 -32.04 17.50 -8.10
N PHE A 144 -31.94 18.20 -9.23
CA PHE A 144 -33.10 18.43 -10.09
C PHE A 144 -33.57 17.12 -10.73
N LYS A 145 -34.89 16.96 -10.84
CA LYS A 145 -35.53 15.83 -11.50
C LYS A 145 -35.01 15.70 -12.93
N ASN A 146 -34.62 14.48 -13.30
CA ASN A 146 -34.00 14.14 -14.59
C ASN A 146 -32.66 14.84 -14.87
N ALA A 147 -31.99 15.43 -13.88
CA ALA A 147 -30.64 15.94 -14.06
C ALA A 147 -29.65 14.81 -14.29
N LEU A 148 -28.70 15.06 -15.20
CA LEU A 148 -27.56 14.21 -15.44
C LEU A 148 -26.46 14.57 -14.42
N PRO A 149 -26.08 13.67 -13.50
CA PRO A 149 -24.88 13.88 -12.69
C PRO A 149 -23.63 13.65 -13.53
N ILE A 150 -22.64 14.53 -13.39
CA ILE A 150 -21.36 14.39 -14.10
C ILE A 150 -20.51 13.22 -13.55
N GLY A 151 -20.81 12.72 -12.34
CA GLY A 151 -20.19 11.51 -11.76
C GLY A 151 -18.75 11.71 -11.27
N ILE A 152 -18.49 12.80 -10.54
CA ILE A 152 -17.15 13.13 -10.02
C ILE A 152 -17.10 13.11 -8.49
N ALA A 153 -15.94 12.74 -7.93
CA ALA A 153 -15.69 12.85 -6.49
C ALA A 153 -15.20 14.27 -6.13
N HIS A 154 -14.45 14.90 -7.05
CA HIS A 154 -13.93 16.25 -6.88
C HIS A 154 -14.10 17.09 -8.15
N PHE A 155 -14.45 18.37 -7.99
CA PHE A 155 -14.65 19.27 -9.14
C PHE A 155 -13.45 19.40 -10.11
N ARG A 156 -12.23 19.15 -9.66
CA ARG A 156 -11.03 19.11 -10.55
C ARG A 156 -11.06 17.99 -11.58
N GLU A 157 -11.90 16.98 -11.38
CA GLU A 157 -12.11 15.84 -12.28
C GLU A 157 -13.14 16.17 -13.37
N PHE A 158 -13.87 17.29 -13.25
CA PHE A 158 -14.86 17.73 -14.22
C PHE A 158 -14.31 17.76 -15.66
N PRO A 159 -13.11 18.28 -15.95
CA PRO A 159 -12.54 18.27 -17.30
C PRO A 159 -12.44 16.86 -17.92
N GLU A 160 -12.03 15.86 -17.12
CA GLU A 160 -11.94 14.48 -17.59
C GLU A 160 -13.33 13.86 -17.79
N ALA A 161 -14.25 14.15 -16.86
CA ALA A 161 -15.61 13.63 -16.91
C ALA A 161 -16.41 14.16 -18.12
N VAL A 162 -16.15 15.40 -18.55
CA VAL A 162 -16.76 15.96 -19.77
C VAL A 162 -16.44 15.12 -21.00
N GLY A 163 -15.23 14.56 -21.09
CA GLY A 163 -14.84 13.67 -22.20
C GLY A 163 -15.62 12.34 -22.26
N ARG A 164 -16.39 12.01 -21.22
CA ARG A 164 -17.24 10.82 -21.14
C ARG A 164 -18.71 11.13 -21.47
N LEU A 165 -19.06 12.40 -21.66
CA LEU A 165 -20.42 12.80 -22.01
C LEU A 165 -20.75 12.39 -23.45
N PRO A 166 -22.01 12.04 -23.76
CA PRO A 166 -22.41 11.68 -25.11
C PRO A 166 -22.18 12.82 -26.11
N GLU A 167 -21.64 12.50 -27.29
CA GLU A 167 -21.31 13.50 -28.33
C GLU A 167 -22.54 14.26 -28.83
N GLU A 168 -23.72 13.62 -28.86
CA GLU A 168 -24.99 14.25 -29.22
C GLU A 168 -25.35 15.43 -28.31
N MET A 169 -24.83 15.44 -27.08
CA MET A 169 -25.11 16.49 -26.09
C MET A 169 -24.44 17.82 -26.46
N LYS A 170 -23.41 17.81 -27.32
CA LYS A 170 -22.74 19.03 -27.80
C LYS A 170 -23.67 19.98 -28.55
N ARG A 171 -24.73 19.45 -29.17
CA ARG A 171 -25.74 20.22 -29.91
C ARG A 171 -27.02 20.50 -29.11
N GLN A 172 -27.14 19.92 -27.92
CA GLN A 172 -28.32 20.08 -27.07
C GLN A 172 -28.17 21.32 -26.17
N PRO A 173 -29.28 21.96 -25.77
CA PRO A 173 -29.26 22.96 -24.70
C PRO A 173 -28.88 22.28 -23.37
N VAL A 174 -27.74 22.67 -22.79
CA VAL A 174 -27.25 22.18 -21.50
C VAL A 174 -27.32 23.30 -20.48
N VAL A 175 -28.05 23.09 -19.38
CA VAL A 175 -28.10 24.02 -18.25
C VAL A 175 -27.37 23.39 -17.09
N MET A 176 -26.21 23.96 -16.75
CA MET A 176 -25.40 23.51 -15.63
C MET A 176 -25.84 24.20 -14.35
N PHE A 177 -25.74 23.48 -13.24
CA PHE A 177 -25.98 24.04 -11.92
C PHE A 177 -25.02 23.45 -10.88
N CYS A 178 -24.91 24.17 -9.77
CA CYS A 178 -24.32 23.72 -8.52
C CYS A 178 -24.99 24.48 -7.36
N THR A 179 -24.54 24.28 -6.12
CA THR A 179 -25.14 24.92 -4.92
C THR A 179 -25.24 26.44 -5.07
N GLY A 180 -24.12 27.10 -5.40
CA GLY A 180 -24.02 28.56 -5.40
C GLY A 180 -23.74 29.23 -6.75
N GLY A 181 -23.45 28.45 -7.80
CA GLY A 181 -23.10 28.95 -9.15
C GLY A 181 -21.60 28.97 -9.48
N ILE A 182 -20.71 29.07 -8.48
CA ILE A 182 -19.26 29.27 -8.71
C ILE A 182 -18.58 28.22 -9.60
N ARG A 183 -19.01 26.94 -9.54
CA ARG A 183 -18.44 25.88 -10.38
C ARG A 183 -18.83 26.06 -11.84
N CYS A 184 -20.06 26.49 -12.09
CA CYS A 184 -20.59 26.70 -13.43
C CYS A 184 -19.86 27.83 -14.17
N GLU A 185 -19.35 28.81 -13.44
CA GLU A 185 -18.53 29.90 -13.99
C GLU A 185 -17.21 29.39 -14.62
N LYS A 186 -16.65 28.27 -14.14
CA LYS A 186 -15.49 27.60 -14.79
C LYS A 186 -15.90 26.47 -15.74
N ALA A 187 -16.92 25.71 -15.38
CA ALA A 187 -17.40 24.59 -16.19
C ALA A 187 -17.93 25.05 -17.55
N GLY A 188 -18.62 26.19 -17.62
CA GLY A 188 -19.23 26.66 -18.86
C GLY A 188 -18.26 27.07 -19.96
N PRO A 189 -17.27 27.94 -19.68
CA PRO A 189 -16.24 28.27 -20.66
C PRO A 189 -15.46 27.03 -21.11
N PHE A 190 -15.22 26.09 -20.19
CA PHE A 190 -14.59 24.82 -20.52
C PHE A 190 -15.45 23.95 -21.46
N MET A 191 -16.74 23.78 -21.17
CA MET A 191 -17.67 23.04 -22.03
C MET A 191 -17.74 23.63 -23.43
N ARG A 192 -17.81 24.96 -23.56
CA ARG A 192 -17.75 25.62 -24.88
C ARG A 192 -16.46 25.30 -25.62
N ARG A 193 -15.32 25.30 -24.92
CA ARG A 193 -14.01 24.94 -25.48
C ARG A 193 -13.95 23.49 -25.96
N GLU A 194 -14.66 22.57 -25.29
CA GLU A 194 -14.79 21.16 -25.68
C GLU A 194 -15.87 20.94 -26.78
N GLY A 195 -16.43 22.01 -27.34
CA GLY A 195 -17.31 21.98 -28.51
C GLY A 195 -18.81 21.94 -28.22
N PHE A 196 -19.24 22.25 -26.99
CA PHE A 196 -20.67 22.38 -26.68
C PHE A 196 -21.21 23.74 -27.14
N GLU A 197 -22.23 23.73 -27.98
CA GLU A 197 -22.75 24.92 -28.68
C GLU A 197 -23.72 25.74 -27.80
N HIS A 198 -24.53 25.09 -26.96
CA HIS A 198 -25.63 25.70 -26.23
C HIS A 198 -25.53 25.47 -24.72
N VAL A 199 -24.47 26.02 -24.12
CA VAL A 199 -24.19 25.90 -22.69
C VAL A 199 -24.74 27.11 -21.94
N TYR A 200 -25.53 26.87 -20.91
CA TYR A 200 -26.09 27.85 -19.97
C TYR A 200 -25.75 27.46 -18.53
N GLN A 201 -25.75 28.44 -17.63
CA GLN A 201 -25.62 28.20 -16.20
C GLN A 201 -26.82 28.79 -15.44
N LEU A 202 -27.28 28.08 -14.41
CA LEU A 202 -28.31 28.57 -13.50
C LEU A 202 -27.74 29.72 -12.67
N ASP A 203 -28.29 30.93 -12.85
CA ASP A 203 -27.86 32.11 -12.12
C ASP A 203 -28.12 31.91 -10.62
N GLY A 204 -27.09 32.13 -9.81
CA GLY A 204 -27.15 31.91 -8.36
C GLY A 204 -27.31 30.44 -7.93
N GLY A 205 -27.32 29.46 -8.84
CA GLY A 205 -27.37 28.03 -8.51
C GLY A 205 -28.66 27.62 -7.76
N ILE A 206 -28.60 26.44 -7.12
CA ILE A 206 -29.76 25.83 -6.45
C ILE A 206 -30.33 26.73 -5.35
N LEU A 207 -29.48 27.39 -4.57
CA LEU A 207 -29.96 28.22 -3.45
C LEU A 207 -30.82 29.41 -3.91
N LYS A 208 -30.44 30.06 -5.03
CA LYS A 208 -31.25 31.14 -5.61
C LYS A 208 -32.52 30.59 -6.26
N TYR A 209 -32.47 29.37 -6.78
CA TYR A 209 -33.65 28.68 -7.27
C TYR A 209 -34.67 28.42 -6.16
N PHE A 210 -34.23 27.93 -5.01
CA PHE A 210 -35.09 27.76 -3.84
C PHE A 210 -35.72 29.08 -3.38
N GLU A 211 -34.93 30.15 -3.33
CA GLU A 211 -35.41 31.48 -2.95
C GLU A 211 -36.52 32.01 -3.88
N GLU A 212 -36.37 31.85 -5.20
CA GLU A 212 -37.29 32.45 -6.18
C GLU A 212 -38.42 31.53 -6.64
N CYS A 213 -38.20 30.21 -6.59
CA CYS A 213 -39.07 29.20 -7.20
C CYS A 213 -39.47 28.07 -6.23
N GLY A 214 -38.94 28.04 -5.01
CA GLY A 214 -39.17 26.94 -4.07
C GLY A 214 -38.53 25.62 -4.54
N GLY A 215 -39.21 24.51 -4.25
CA GLY A 215 -38.71 23.15 -4.51
C GLY A 215 -39.16 22.53 -5.83
N ASP A 216 -39.82 23.31 -6.70
CA ASP A 216 -40.35 22.78 -7.96
C ASP A 216 -39.25 22.13 -8.81
N HIS A 217 -39.52 20.93 -9.33
CA HIS A 217 -38.57 20.09 -10.08
C HIS A 217 -37.29 19.67 -9.33
N TYR A 218 -37.15 19.93 -8.03
CA TYR A 218 -36.02 19.49 -7.23
C TYR A 218 -36.42 18.34 -6.30
N GLU A 219 -35.58 17.31 -6.21
CA GLU A 219 -35.81 16.13 -5.37
C GLU A 219 -34.71 16.06 -4.30
N GLY A 220 -35.11 16.00 -3.02
CA GLY A 220 -34.19 15.93 -1.88
C GLY A 220 -33.78 17.30 -1.34
N GLU A 221 -32.56 17.40 -0.80
CA GLU A 221 -32.01 18.58 -0.12
C GLU A 221 -30.77 19.11 -0.82
N CYS A 222 -30.49 20.41 -0.67
CA CYS A 222 -29.30 21.04 -1.25
C CYS A 222 -28.12 21.00 -0.26
N PHE A 223 -27.07 20.25 -0.61
CA PHE A 223 -25.85 20.19 0.20
C PHE A 223 -25.17 21.56 0.39
N VAL A 224 -24.78 21.88 1.62
CA VAL A 224 -24.00 23.06 1.99
C VAL A 224 -22.73 22.69 2.77
N PHE A 225 -21.65 23.45 2.53
CA PHE A 225 -20.29 23.15 3.02
C PHE A 225 -20.06 23.60 4.47
N ASP A 226 -21.01 23.33 5.36
CA ASP A 226 -20.95 23.67 6.77
C ASP A 226 -21.76 22.68 7.62
N LYS A 227 -21.83 22.90 8.94
CA LYS A 227 -22.50 21.98 9.87
C LYS A 227 -23.98 21.75 9.61
N ARG A 228 -24.63 22.56 8.75
CA ARG A 228 -26.02 22.34 8.37
C ARG A 228 -26.19 21.14 7.46
N VAL A 229 -25.13 20.74 6.73
CA VAL A 229 -25.07 19.60 5.79
C VAL A 229 -26.00 19.74 4.58
N GLY A 230 -27.30 19.94 4.79
CA GLY A 230 -28.31 20.15 3.77
C GLY A 230 -29.25 21.30 4.10
N LEU A 231 -29.81 21.92 3.06
CA LEU A 231 -30.92 22.85 3.16
C LEU A 231 -32.12 22.32 2.39
N GLU A 232 -33.31 22.45 2.97
CA GLU A 232 -34.57 22.19 2.27
C GLU A 232 -34.89 23.31 1.26
N ALA A 233 -35.92 23.11 0.45
CA ALA A 233 -36.40 24.12 -0.50
C ALA A 233 -36.88 25.43 0.18
N SER A 234 -37.19 25.39 1.48
CA SER A 234 -37.49 26.54 2.33
C SER A 234 -36.25 27.32 2.79
N LEU A 235 -35.04 26.85 2.43
CA LEU A 235 -33.74 27.35 2.92
C LEU A 235 -33.50 27.13 4.43
N GLU A 236 -34.28 26.26 5.06
CA GLU A 236 -34.08 25.82 6.43
C GLU A 236 -33.12 24.62 6.50
N GLN A 237 -32.41 24.48 7.62
CA GLN A 237 -31.46 23.39 7.85
C GLN A 237 -32.18 22.04 7.87
N SER A 238 -31.68 21.09 7.10
CA SER A 238 -32.18 19.72 7.16
C SER A 238 -31.66 18.99 8.40
N GLY A 239 -32.47 18.09 8.97
CA GLY A 239 -32.12 17.30 10.15
C GLY A 239 -31.08 16.20 9.92
N LYS A 240 -30.41 16.17 8.76
CA LYS A 240 -29.41 15.15 8.39
C LYS A 240 -28.01 15.57 8.81
N GLY A 241 -27.21 14.59 9.22
CA GLY A 241 -25.77 14.76 9.47
C GLY A 241 -24.92 14.31 8.29
N LEU A 242 -23.60 14.44 8.43
CA LEU A 242 -22.63 13.99 7.44
C LEU A 242 -21.60 13.10 8.14
N CYS A 243 -21.29 11.95 7.55
CA CYS A 243 -20.10 11.21 7.93
C CYS A 243 -18.86 11.94 7.42
N PHE A 244 -18.06 12.54 8.29
CA PHE A 244 -16.83 13.22 7.86
C PHE A 244 -15.73 12.27 7.36
N ALA A 245 -15.86 10.95 7.59
CA ALA A 245 -14.91 9.96 7.08
C ALA A 245 -15.19 9.56 5.63
N CYS A 246 -16.45 9.27 5.26
CA CYS A 246 -16.81 8.81 3.92
C CYS A 246 -17.70 9.78 3.13
N GLN A 247 -18.06 10.93 3.70
CA GLN A 247 -18.92 11.97 3.10
C GLN A 247 -20.35 11.54 2.79
N THR A 248 -20.78 10.37 3.28
CA THR A 248 -22.17 9.91 3.17
C THR A 248 -23.08 10.74 4.08
N PRO A 249 -24.17 11.33 3.56
CA PRO A 249 -25.22 11.91 4.39
C PRO A 249 -25.83 10.85 5.31
N LEU A 250 -26.08 11.20 6.56
CA LEU A 250 -26.61 10.32 7.59
C LEU A 250 -27.94 10.87 8.10
N THR A 251 -28.92 10.00 8.24
CA THR A 251 -30.15 10.28 8.99
C THR A 251 -29.85 10.33 10.50
N SER A 252 -30.80 10.86 11.29
CA SER A 252 -30.64 10.93 12.74
C SER A 252 -30.46 9.56 13.40
N ASP A 253 -31.09 8.51 12.86
CA ASP A 253 -30.92 7.13 13.35
C ASP A 253 -29.52 6.58 13.03
N GLU A 254 -28.98 6.92 11.86
CA GLU A 254 -27.63 6.50 11.45
C GLU A 254 -26.52 7.25 12.21
N LEU A 255 -26.79 8.48 12.65
CA LEU A 255 -25.91 9.20 13.59
C LEU A 255 -25.94 8.59 15.00
N ALA A 256 -27.03 7.94 15.38
CA ALA A 256 -27.17 7.27 16.67
C ALA A 256 -26.62 5.83 16.67
N ASP A 257 -26.24 5.29 15.50
CA ASP A 257 -25.65 3.95 15.37
C ASP A 257 -24.31 3.86 16.11
N GLY A 258 -24.07 2.77 16.84
CA GLY A 258 -22.84 2.58 17.63
C GLY A 258 -21.54 2.51 16.81
N ARG A 259 -21.64 2.34 15.48
CA ARG A 259 -20.51 2.41 14.54
C ARG A 259 -20.21 3.82 14.05
N TYR A 260 -21.09 4.79 14.35
CA TYR A 260 -20.82 6.19 14.10
C TYR A 260 -19.84 6.74 15.14
N VAL A 261 -18.68 7.16 14.65
CA VAL A 261 -17.69 7.88 15.44
C VAL A 261 -17.32 9.11 14.61
N GLU A 262 -17.64 10.30 15.14
CA GLU A 262 -17.45 11.56 14.44
C GLU A 262 -16.02 11.67 13.87
N GLY A 263 -15.90 11.83 12.55
CA GLY A 263 -14.61 11.93 11.86
C GLY A 263 -13.87 10.60 11.62
N VAL A 264 -14.39 9.48 12.12
CA VAL A 264 -13.72 8.16 12.03
C VAL A 264 -14.53 7.18 11.18
N SER A 265 -15.81 6.98 11.47
CA SER A 265 -16.65 6.02 10.74
C SER A 265 -18.15 6.30 10.87
N CYS A 266 -18.94 5.69 9.99
CA CYS A 266 -20.39 5.51 10.11
C CYS A 266 -20.75 4.08 9.73
N LEU A 267 -22.02 3.69 9.81
CA LEU A 267 -22.45 2.33 9.43
C LEU A 267 -22.07 1.91 7.99
N HIS A 268 -21.91 2.89 7.09
CA HIS A 268 -21.59 2.64 5.68
C HIS A 268 -20.10 2.37 5.45
N CYS A 269 -19.23 3.06 6.19
CA CYS A 269 -17.78 2.96 6.03
C CYS A 269 -17.06 2.22 7.16
N PHE A 270 -17.76 1.88 8.24
CA PHE A 270 -17.24 1.04 9.31
C PHE A 270 -16.79 -0.31 8.74
N ARG A 271 -15.59 -0.73 9.14
CA ARG A 271 -15.05 -2.05 8.84
C ARG A 271 -14.53 -2.66 10.14
N SER A 272 -14.75 -3.96 10.33
CA SER A 272 -14.18 -4.65 11.49
C SER A 272 -12.65 -4.73 11.38
N SER A 273 -11.96 -4.94 12.49
CA SER A 273 -10.51 -5.17 12.47
C SER A 273 -10.13 -6.36 11.59
N GLU A 274 -10.96 -7.41 11.54
CA GLU A 274 -10.76 -8.58 10.67
C GLU A 274 -10.89 -8.22 9.18
N GLU A 275 -11.86 -7.38 8.81
CA GLU A 275 -12.04 -6.93 7.42
C GLU A 275 -10.89 -6.04 6.96
N ILE A 276 -10.43 -5.12 7.83
CA ILE A 276 -9.27 -4.27 7.55
C ILE A 276 -8.04 -5.16 7.35
N HIS A 277 -7.81 -6.08 8.29
CA HIS A 277 -6.68 -6.99 8.26
C HIS A 277 -6.66 -7.87 7.01
N SER A 278 -7.79 -8.45 6.64
CA SER A 278 -7.91 -9.26 5.43
C SER A 278 -7.64 -8.46 4.15
N ARG A 279 -8.05 -7.18 4.10
CA ARG A 279 -7.77 -6.29 2.97
C ARG A 279 -6.29 -5.94 2.89
N GLU A 280 -5.67 -5.55 4.00
CA GLU A 280 -4.23 -5.26 4.05
C GLU A 280 -3.39 -6.46 3.60
N MET A 281 -3.73 -7.66 4.07
CA MET A 281 -3.05 -8.89 3.64
C MET A 281 -3.22 -9.15 2.14
N ALA A 282 -4.42 -8.94 1.59
CA ALA A 282 -4.67 -9.08 0.15
C ALA A 282 -3.92 -8.03 -0.70
N GLU A 283 -3.79 -6.80 -0.20
CA GLU A 283 -2.99 -5.75 -0.81
C GLU A 283 -1.50 -6.10 -0.81
N HIS A 284 -0.97 -6.62 0.31
CA HIS A 284 0.42 -7.10 0.39
C HIS A 284 0.67 -8.30 -0.53
N GLN A 285 -0.27 -9.25 -0.62
CA GLN A 285 -0.20 -10.38 -1.54
C GLN A 285 -0.14 -9.90 -3.00
N THR A 286 -0.97 -8.92 -3.36
CA THR A 286 -0.95 -8.29 -4.70
C THR A 286 0.37 -7.54 -4.94
N ALA A 287 0.90 -6.87 -3.92
CA ALA A 287 2.16 -6.16 -3.99
C ALA A 287 3.35 -7.10 -4.21
N ILE A 288 3.36 -8.30 -3.61
CA ILE A 288 4.36 -9.34 -3.90
C ILE A 288 4.40 -9.62 -5.40
N VAL A 289 3.25 -9.96 -6.00
CA VAL A 289 3.16 -10.27 -7.44
C VAL A 289 3.65 -9.11 -8.30
N ARG A 290 3.31 -7.87 -7.93
CA ARG A 290 3.74 -6.67 -8.64
C ARG A 290 5.26 -6.46 -8.59
N VAL A 291 5.90 -6.66 -7.43
CA VAL A 291 7.36 -6.43 -7.29
C VAL A 291 8.19 -7.58 -7.86
N THR A 292 7.59 -8.75 -8.06
CA THR A 292 8.27 -9.93 -8.63
C THR A 292 8.01 -10.12 -10.12
N SER A 293 7.29 -9.19 -10.78
CA SER A 293 6.91 -9.29 -12.19
C SER A 293 7.27 -8.01 -12.98
N PRO A 294 8.44 -7.95 -13.66
CA PRO A 294 9.46 -9.00 -13.72
C PRO A 294 10.25 -9.11 -12.41
N LEU A 295 10.97 -10.22 -12.24
CA LEU A 295 11.83 -10.43 -11.09
C LEU A 295 12.88 -9.31 -10.98
N PRO A 296 13.05 -8.70 -9.79
CA PRO A 296 13.83 -7.48 -9.64
C PRO A 296 15.33 -7.71 -9.86
N GLY A 297 15.83 -8.92 -9.64
CA GLY A 297 17.20 -9.32 -9.93
C GLY A 297 17.43 -9.83 -11.35
N SER A 298 16.37 -10.23 -12.07
CA SER A 298 16.49 -10.75 -13.44
C SER A 298 16.65 -9.63 -14.47
N VAL A 299 16.20 -8.41 -14.14
CA VAL A 299 16.49 -7.20 -14.92
C VAL A 299 17.89 -6.68 -14.58
N PRO A 300 18.77 -6.42 -15.57
CA PRO A 300 20.11 -5.90 -15.32
C PRO A 300 20.11 -4.64 -14.46
N TYR A 301 20.93 -4.64 -13.40
CA TYR A 301 21.02 -3.51 -12.48
C TYR A 301 22.44 -3.31 -11.96
N GLU A 302 22.70 -2.16 -11.36
CA GLU A 302 23.97 -1.92 -10.66
C GLU A 302 23.95 -2.59 -9.28
N ASN A 303 24.76 -3.63 -9.11
CA ASN A 303 24.91 -4.30 -7.83
C ASN A 303 26.21 -3.87 -7.16
N VAL A 304 26.14 -3.36 -5.93
CA VAL A 304 27.30 -2.95 -5.14
C VAL A 304 27.35 -3.80 -3.89
N ARG A 305 28.35 -4.68 -3.81
CA ARG A 305 28.50 -5.62 -2.70
C ARG A 305 29.57 -5.15 -1.72
N PRO A 306 29.23 -4.91 -0.44
CA PRO A 306 30.21 -4.59 0.58
C PRO A 306 31.03 -5.83 0.95
N ILE A 307 32.33 -5.64 1.15
CA ILE A 307 33.29 -6.66 1.54
C ILE A 307 34.12 -6.08 2.69
N SER A 308 33.97 -6.64 3.89
CA SER A 308 34.74 -6.23 5.07
C SER A 308 35.94 -7.13 5.26
N VAL A 309 37.07 -6.55 5.64
CA VAL A 309 38.33 -7.28 5.88
C VAL A 309 38.33 -7.87 7.30
N PRO A 310 38.34 -9.20 7.46
CA PRO A 310 38.44 -9.83 8.77
C PRO A 310 39.87 -9.75 9.33
N ALA A 311 40.00 -9.88 10.65
CA ALA A 311 41.26 -9.73 11.37
C ALA A 311 42.36 -10.70 10.90
N ASP A 312 42.00 -11.94 10.56
CA ASP A 312 42.91 -13.01 10.11
C ASP A 312 43.46 -12.82 8.68
N MET A 313 42.88 -11.87 7.94
CA MET A 313 43.31 -11.48 6.60
C MET A 313 44.04 -10.13 6.57
N ALA A 314 44.12 -9.42 7.69
CA ALA A 314 44.83 -8.15 7.79
C ALA A 314 46.33 -8.34 7.48
N GLY A 315 46.94 -7.32 6.85
CA GLY A 315 48.35 -7.35 6.47
C GLY A 315 48.65 -8.11 5.17
N ARG A 316 47.64 -8.71 4.52
CA ARG A 316 47.79 -9.35 3.20
C ARG A 316 47.57 -8.36 2.06
N PRO A 317 48.12 -8.62 0.86
CA PRO A 317 47.70 -7.92 -0.35
C PRO A 317 46.20 -8.09 -0.61
N LEU A 318 45.55 -7.06 -1.16
CA LEU A 318 44.13 -7.04 -1.48
C LEU A 318 43.70 -8.23 -2.34
N LEU A 319 44.50 -8.59 -3.34
CA LEU A 319 44.20 -9.74 -4.19
C LEU A 319 44.18 -11.07 -3.42
N ASP A 320 45.12 -11.26 -2.51
CA ASP A 320 45.22 -12.47 -1.68
C ASP A 320 44.06 -12.55 -0.68
N PHE A 321 43.68 -11.40 -0.11
CA PHE A 321 42.49 -11.29 0.73
C PHE A 321 41.22 -11.68 -0.05
N LEU A 322 41.00 -11.11 -1.25
CA LEU A 322 39.82 -11.41 -2.08
C LEU A 322 39.75 -12.89 -2.48
N GLY A 323 40.87 -13.49 -2.88
CA GLY A 323 40.97 -14.92 -3.17
C GLY A 323 40.75 -15.80 -1.95
N GLY A 324 41.15 -15.33 -0.75
CA GLY A 324 40.95 -16.03 0.51
C GLY A 324 39.48 -16.11 0.95
N ILE A 325 38.72 -15.02 0.76
CA ILE A 325 37.31 -14.95 1.19
C ILE A 325 36.33 -15.52 0.16
N LEU A 326 36.64 -15.43 -1.14
CA LEU A 326 35.78 -15.89 -2.24
C LEU A 326 36.55 -16.87 -3.12
N LYS A 327 36.93 -18.00 -2.52
CA LYS A 327 37.76 -19.06 -3.12
C LYS A 327 37.26 -19.63 -4.46
N HIS A 328 35.96 -19.49 -4.72
CA HIS A 328 35.34 -19.94 -5.97
C HIS A 328 35.50 -18.95 -7.13
N VAL A 329 35.97 -17.72 -6.87
CA VAL A 329 36.25 -16.71 -7.89
C VAL A 329 37.74 -16.78 -8.24
N PRO A 330 38.11 -17.07 -9.50
CA PRO A 330 39.49 -17.08 -9.95
C PRO A 330 40.21 -15.75 -9.65
N PRO A 331 41.49 -15.76 -9.25
CA PRO A 331 42.26 -14.53 -9.02
C PRO A 331 42.29 -13.58 -10.23
N GLU A 332 42.26 -14.10 -11.45
CA GLU A 332 42.23 -13.30 -12.68
C GLU A 332 40.96 -12.45 -12.83
N ASP A 333 39.81 -12.95 -12.35
CA ASP A 333 38.56 -12.19 -12.36
C ASP A 333 38.63 -10.99 -11.42
N TRP A 334 39.28 -11.15 -10.26
CA TRP A 334 39.55 -10.05 -9.34
C TRP A 334 40.52 -9.04 -9.94
N ARG A 335 41.58 -9.48 -10.63
CA ARG A 335 42.49 -8.57 -11.36
C ARG A 335 41.74 -7.76 -12.41
N THR A 336 40.86 -8.40 -13.17
CA THR A 336 40.03 -7.73 -14.18
C THR A 336 39.04 -6.76 -13.55
N ALA A 337 38.43 -7.12 -12.42
CA ALA A 337 37.54 -6.22 -11.68
C ALA A 337 38.28 -4.98 -11.17
N ILE A 338 39.46 -5.17 -10.58
CA ILE A 338 40.32 -4.08 -10.08
C ILE A 338 40.77 -3.16 -11.24
N ALA A 339 41.29 -3.73 -12.33
CA ALA A 339 41.73 -2.98 -13.50
C ALA A 339 40.60 -2.17 -14.15
N ALA A 340 39.38 -2.69 -14.12
CA ALA A 340 38.18 -1.99 -14.61
C ALA A 340 37.61 -0.96 -13.61
N GLY A 341 38.27 -0.70 -12.48
CA GLY A 341 37.80 0.23 -11.45
C GLY A 341 36.52 -0.22 -10.74
N ARG A 342 36.24 -1.53 -10.73
CA ARG A 342 35.02 -2.11 -10.14
C ARG A 342 35.16 -2.46 -8.66
N LEU A 343 36.35 -2.37 -8.09
CA LEU A 343 36.57 -2.51 -6.67
C LEU A 343 36.91 -1.13 -6.08
N LEU A 344 36.12 -0.69 -5.11
CA LEU A 344 36.19 0.65 -4.54
C LEU A 344 36.49 0.58 -3.04
N ASN A 345 37.15 1.60 -2.51
CA ASN A 345 37.34 1.77 -1.06
C ASN A 345 36.11 2.44 -0.40
N ALA A 346 36.20 2.73 0.90
CA ALA A 346 35.16 3.43 1.66
C ALA A 346 34.79 4.83 1.12
N ASN A 347 35.69 5.50 0.40
CA ASN A 347 35.46 6.80 -0.25
C ASN A 347 34.92 6.66 -1.67
N HIS A 348 34.62 5.44 -2.13
CA HIS A 348 34.21 5.11 -3.49
C HIS A 348 35.29 5.35 -4.57
N ASP A 349 36.57 5.40 -4.19
CA ASP A 349 37.69 5.48 -5.14
C ASP A 349 38.16 4.07 -5.55
N PRO A 350 38.56 3.86 -6.82
CA PRO A 350 39.21 2.63 -7.26
C PRO A 350 40.48 2.29 -6.47
N VAL A 351 40.75 1.00 -6.29
CA VAL A 351 41.90 0.50 -5.52
C VAL A 351 42.83 -0.33 -6.37
N THR A 352 44.08 -0.52 -5.93
CA THR A 352 45.08 -1.36 -6.62
C THR A 352 45.26 -2.70 -5.92
N ALA A 353 45.63 -3.74 -6.68
CA ALA A 353 45.68 -5.14 -6.22
C ALA A 353 46.77 -5.43 -5.17
N ASP A 354 47.82 -4.62 -5.15
CA ASP A 354 48.99 -4.71 -4.28
C ASP A 354 48.81 -4.01 -2.93
N ARG A 355 47.72 -3.25 -2.76
CA ARG A 355 47.41 -2.58 -1.50
C ARG A 355 47.31 -3.60 -0.37
N VAL A 356 48.00 -3.33 0.73
CA VAL A 356 47.87 -4.12 1.96
C VAL A 356 46.57 -3.74 2.68
N VAL A 357 45.73 -4.74 2.96
CA VAL A 357 44.45 -4.55 3.64
C VAL A 357 44.62 -4.46 5.15
N ARG A 358 43.75 -3.69 5.82
CA ARG A 358 43.72 -3.57 7.28
C ARG A 358 42.42 -4.16 7.82
N GLU A 359 42.48 -4.69 9.04
CA GLU A 359 41.30 -5.18 9.74
C GLU A 359 40.20 -4.11 9.77
N GLY A 360 38.97 -4.53 9.46
CA GLY A 360 37.79 -3.67 9.46
C GLY A 360 37.68 -2.71 8.27
N GLU A 361 38.66 -2.66 7.36
CA GLU A 361 38.50 -1.91 6.11
C GLU A 361 37.31 -2.45 5.31
N LEU A 362 36.62 -1.55 4.61
CA LEU A 362 35.45 -1.84 3.80
C LEU A 362 35.75 -1.54 2.33
N TYR A 363 35.48 -2.53 1.48
CA TYR A 363 35.54 -2.41 0.04
C TYR A 363 34.17 -2.64 -0.58
N PHE A 364 33.94 -2.08 -1.76
CA PHE A 364 32.71 -2.24 -2.51
C PHE A 364 33.02 -2.82 -3.88
N HIS A 365 32.52 -4.04 -4.14
CA HIS A 365 32.58 -4.64 -5.46
C HIS A 365 31.35 -4.22 -6.27
N ARG A 366 31.57 -3.34 -7.25
CA ARG A 366 30.58 -2.84 -8.18
C ARG A 366 30.48 -3.75 -9.41
N GLN A 367 29.32 -4.34 -9.61
CA GLN A 367 28.99 -5.16 -10.76
C GLN A 367 27.99 -4.40 -11.64
N PRO A 368 28.47 -3.68 -12.68
CA PRO A 368 27.57 -3.01 -13.61
C PRO A 368 26.81 -4.07 -14.41
N MET A 369 25.51 -3.87 -14.62
CA MET A 369 24.65 -4.79 -15.37
C MET A 369 24.57 -6.21 -14.77
N ALA A 370 24.60 -6.33 -13.45
CA ALA A 370 24.39 -7.61 -12.78
C ALA A 370 22.97 -8.12 -13.09
N SER A 371 22.87 -9.39 -13.48
CA SER A 371 21.62 -10.13 -13.61
C SER A 371 21.72 -11.38 -12.75
N GLU A 372 20.64 -11.69 -12.06
CA GLU A 372 20.51 -12.82 -11.16
C GLU A 372 19.73 -13.94 -11.84
N PRO A 373 20.00 -15.22 -11.52
CA PRO A 373 19.18 -16.30 -12.00
C PRO A 373 17.73 -16.15 -11.53
N ASP A 374 16.81 -16.69 -12.32
CA ASP A 374 15.40 -16.73 -11.97
C ASP A 374 15.17 -17.61 -10.73
N VAL A 375 14.13 -17.23 -9.99
CA VAL A 375 13.66 -17.90 -8.78
C VAL A 375 12.15 -18.11 -8.87
N ASN A 376 11.62 -19.07 -8.13
CA ASN A 376 10.17 -19.15 -7.96
C ASN A 376 9.75 -18.09 -6.93
N ALA A 377 8.98 -17.09 -7.37
CA ALA A 377 8.52 -16.00 -6.52
C ALA A 377 7.03 -16.08 -6.16
N ASP A 378 6.40 -17.25 -6.33
CA ASP A 378 5.02 -17.52 -5.88
C ASP A 378 4.94 -17.64 -4.35
N VAL A 379 5.20 -16.52 -3.67
CA VAL A 379 5.17 -16.39 -2.20
C VAL A 379 3.74 -16.11 -1.76
N HIS A 380 3.23 -16.93 -0.85
CA HIS A 380 1.88 -16.75 -0.28
C HIS A 380 1.96 -16.33 1.17
N ILE A 381 1.19 -15.29 1.55
CA ILE A 381 1.04 -14.88 2.94
C ILE A 381 0.01 -15.80 3.61
N LEU A 382 0.42 -16.45 4.69
CA LEU A 382 -0.44 -17.33 5.50
C LEU A 382 -1.11 -16.56 6.64
N HIS A 383 -0.39 -15.59 7.21
CA HIS A 383 -0.84 -14.75 8.31
C HIS A 383 0.04 -13.49 8.36
N GLU A 384 -0.52 -12.37 8.80
CA GLU A 384 0.25 -11.22 9.23
C GLU A 384 -0.41 -10.57 10.44
N ASP A 385 0.31 -9.73 11.17
CA ASP A 385 -0.27 -8.87 12.22
C ASP A 385 0.72 -7.72 12.50
N GLU A 386 0.57 -7.02 13.63
CA GLU A 386 1.45 -5.91 14.02
C GLU A 386 2.91 -6.33 14.25
N ALA A 387 3.19 -7.62 14.48
CA ALA A 387 4.49 -8.11 14.88
C ALA A 387 5.14 -9.07 13.89
N ILE A 388 4.37 -9.96 13.26
CA ILE A 388 4.87 -11.05 12.41
C ILE A 388 4.21 -11.07 11.03
N ILE A 389 4.92 -11.72 10.11
CA ILE A 389 4.48 -12.07 8.77
C ILE A 389 4.86 -13.54 8.58
N VAL A 390 3.87 -14.39 8.34
CA VAL A 390 4.03 -15.82 8.12
C VAL A 390 3.73 -16.14 6.67
N LEU A 391 4.64 -16.87 6.03
CA LEU A 391 4.63 -17.08 4.59
C LEU A 391 4.75 -18.56 4.27
N ASN A 392 4.12 -18.99 3.19
CA ASN A 392 4.50 -20.21 2.49
C ASN A 392 5.59 -19.84 1.47
N LYS A 393 6.84 -20.18 1.78
CA LYS A 393 7.97 -19.91 0.90
C LYS A 393 7.98 -20.93 -0.25
N PRO A 394 8.03 -20.49 -1.52
CA PRO A 394 8.23 -21.37 -2.67
C PRO A 394 9.70 -21.79 -2.78
N ALA A 395 9.99 -22.64 -3.76
CA ALA A 395 11.34 -23.03 -4.13
C ALA A 395 11.49 -23.14 -5.66
N PRO A 396 12.67 -22.86 -6.22
CA PRO A 396 13.87 -22.35 -5.54
C PRO A 396 13.74 -20.85 -5.22
N LEU A 397 13.95 -20.45 -3.96
CA LEU A 397 13.98 -19.05 -3.51
C LEU A 397 14.87 -18.90 -2.26
N PRO A 398 16.02 -18.20 -2.35
CA PRO A 398 16.86 -17.90 -1.19
C PRO A 398 16.15 -16.97 -0.20
N VAL A 399 16.34 -17.21 1.10
CA VAL A 399 15.75 -16.37 2.15
C VAL A 399 16.39 -14.98 2.22
N HIS A 400 17.71 -14.90 2.09
CA HIS A 400 18.49 -13.67 2.21
C HIS A 400 19.48 -13.55 1.04
N PRO A 401 20.00 -12.34 0.74
CA PRO A 401 21.07 -12.17 -0.24
C PRO A 401 22.26 -13.09 0.05
N CYS A 402 22.61 -13.95 -0.90
CA CYS A 402 23.72 -14.89 -0.79
C CYS A 402 24.20 -15.35 -2.18
N GLY A 403 25.52 -15.50 -2.34
CA GLY A 403 26.11 -15.99 -3.59
C GLY A 403 25.67 -15.16 -4.79
N ARG A 404 25.12 -15.81 -5.82
CA ARG A 404 24.61 -15.14 -7.04
C ARG A 404 23.27 -14.40 -6.86
N PHE A 405 22.61 -14.54 -5.72
CA PHE A 405 21.30 -13.94 -5.44
C PHE A 405 21.42 -12.74 -4.49
N ASN A 406 20.75 -11.65 -4.81
CA ASN A 406 20.66 -10.44 -4.02
C ASN A 406 19.21 -9.94 -4.00
N LYS A 407 18.73 -9.34 -5.09
CA LYS A 407 17.34 -8.88 -5.23
C LYS A 407 16.34 -10.03 -5.35
N ASN A 408 16.73 -11.15 -5.98
CA ASN A 408 15.93 -12.38 -6.07
C ASN A 408 16.07 -13.20 -4.77
N SER A 409 15.76 -12.57 -3.63
CA SER A 409 15.69 -13.22 -2.33
C SER A 409 14.43 -12.77 -1.58
N LEU A 410 13.86 -13.66 -0.77
CA LEU A 410 12.62 -13.38 -0.04
C LEU A 410 12.74 -12.12 0.82
N GLN A 411 13.87 -11.94 1.51
CA GLN A 411 14.11 -10.76 2.32
C GLN A 411 14.07 -9.46 1.51
N MET A 412 14.61 -9.44 0.29
CA MET A 412 14.60 -8.24 -0.54
C MET A 412 13.22 -7.97 -1.15
N ILE A 413 12.50 -9.02 -1.55
CA ILE A 413 11.11 -8.92 -2.01
C ILE A 413 10.23 -8.29 -0.92
N LEU A 414 10.27 -8.82 0.31
CA LEU A 414 9.45 -8.31 1.41
C LEU A 414 9.88 -6.89 1.85
N ARG A 415 11.15 -6.52 1.70
CA ARG A 415 11.58 -5.14 1.97
C ARG A 415 10.95 -4.13 1.02
N GLU A 416 10.74 -4.52 -0.23
CA GLU A 416 10.07 -3.67 -1.21
C GLU A 416 8.57 -3.58 -0.91
N VAL A 417 7.92 -4.72 -0.63
CA VAL A 417 6.48 -4.79 -0.33
C VAL A 417 6.11 -3.98 0.92
N TYR A 418 6.90 -4.09 1.99
CA TYR A 418 6.59 -3.49 3.29
C TYR A 418 7.34 -2.17 3.54
N ALA A 419 7.93 -1.53 2.52
CA ALA A 419 8.66 -0.28 2.68
C ALA A 419 7.77 0.82 3.33
N PRO A 420 8.29 1.64 4.26
CA PRO A 420 9.68 1.74 4.71
C PRO A 420 10.05 0.75 5.84
N GLN A 421 9.14 -0.12 6.27
CA GLN A 421 9.46 -1.16 7.24
C GLN A 421 10.51 -2.11 6.66
N ARG A 422 11.27 -2.77 7.56
CA ARG A 422 12.33 -3.69 7.15
C ARG A 422 12.13 -5.04 7.84
N PRO A 423 11.22 -5.88 7.31
CA PRO A 423 10.98 -7.21 7.85
C PRO A 423 12.29 -8.01 8.01
N ARG A 424 12.37 -8.79 9.09
CA ARG A 424 13.54 -9.60 9.43
C ARG A 424 13.17 -11.08 9.47
N PRO A 425 13.94 -11.96 8.82
CA PRO A 425 13.70 -13.39 8.95
C PRO A 425 13.95 -13.84 10.39
N SER A 426 13.06 -14.64 10.95
CA SER A 426 13.20 -15.21 12.31
C SER A 426 14.04 -16.49 12.33
N HIS A 427 14.10 -17.19 11.19
CA HIS A 427 14.90 -18.39 10.97
C HIS A 427 15.35 -18.44 9.50
N ARG A 428 15.84 -19.58 9.03
CA ARG A 428 16.19 -19.79 7.62
C ARG A 428 15.62 -21.11 7.14
N LEU A 429 15.28 -21.16 5.85
CA LEU A 429 15.07 -22.37 5.07
C LEU A 429 16.08 -22.38 3.93
N ASP A 430 16.50 -23.56 3.48
CA ASP A 430 17.35 -23.67 2.30
C ASP A 430 16.62 -23.13 1.06
N ALA A 431 17.36 -22.69 0.05
CA ALA A 431 16.78 -22.10 -1.16
C ALA A 431 15.77 -23.06 -1.84
N ASN A 432 16.07 -24.36 -1.85
CA ASN A 432 15.25 -25.38 -2.49
C ASN A 432 14.14 -25.94 -1.58
N THR A 433 14.08 -25.56 -0.30
CA THR A 433 13.05 -26.04 0.63
C THR A 433 11.83 -25.14 0.57
N THR A 434 10.63 -25.72 0.51
CA THR A 434 9.35 -25.00 0.53
C THR A 434 8.77 -24.94 1.95
N GLY A 435 7.74 -24.12 2.17
CA GLY A 435 6.91 -24.18 3.38
C GLY A 435 7.02 -22.98 4.32
N VAL A 436 6.54 -23.16 5.55
CA VAL A 436 6.33 -22.09 6.54
C VAL A 436 7.62 -21.34 6.86
N MET A 437 7.57 -20.03 6.70
CA MET A 437 8.67 -19.11 6.98
C MET A 437 8.14 -17.90 7.76
N VAL A 438 8.79 -17.56 8.86
CA VAL A 438 8.38 -16.42 9.71
C VAL A 438 9.34 -15.24 9.57
N PHE A 439 8.77 -14.08 9.27
CA PHE A 439 9.41 -12.79 9.36
C PHE A 439 8.79 -11.98 10.50
N THR A 440 9.58 -11.14 11.15
CA THR A 440 9.09 -10.12 12.07
C THR A 440 9.07 -8.76 11.40
N ARG A 441 8.02 -7.97 11.62
CA ARG A 441 7.84 -6.61 11.06
C ARG A 441 9.03 -5.69 11.35
N THR A 442 9.62 -5.81 12.55
CA THR A 442 10.70 -4.94 13.03
C THR A 442 11.85 -5.71 13.68
N SER A 443 12.97 -5.01 13.89
CA SER A 443 14.11 -5.55 14.65
C SER A 443 13.83 -5.74 16.14
N GLN A 444 12.83 -5.06 16.71
CA GLN A 444 12.44 -5.24 18.12
C GLN A 444 11.76 -6.60 18.30
N PHE A 445 10.80 -6.93 17.44
CA PHE A 445 10.16 -8.25 17.44
C PHE A 445 11.13 -9.37 17.10
N ALA A 446 12.10 -9.13 16.20
CA ALA A 446 13.14 -10.11 15.90
C ALA A 446 13.89 -10.59 17.16
N LYS A 447 14.17 -9.67 18.10
CA LYS A 447 14.84 -9.99 19.39
C LYS A 447 14.01 -10.88 20.32
N LEU A 448 12.69 -10.95 20.11
CA LEU A 448 11.78 -11.79 20.90
C LEU A 448 11.55 -13.16 20.25
N VAL A 449 11.57 -13.22 18.92
CA VAL A 449 11.28 -14.45 18.16
C VAL A 449 12.53 -15.27 17.85
N GLN A 450 13.61 -14.65 17.35
CA GLN A 450 14.85 -15.36 16.95
C GLN A 450 15.44 -16.24 18.08
N PRO A 451 15.52 -15.77 19.35
CA PRO A 451 16.07 -16.60 20.42
C PRO A 451 15.28 -17.86 20.72
N GLN A 452 14.00 -17.94 20.32
CA GLN A 452 13.22 -19.18 20.46
C GLN A 452 13.77 -20.29 19.56
N PHE A 453 14.24 -19.94 18.36
CA PHE A 453 14.88 -20.89 17.45
C PHE A 453 16.25 -21.32 17.96
N GLU A 454 17.04 -20.37 18.48
CA GLU A 454 18.37 -20.63 19.04
C GLU A 454 18.30 -21.56 20.26
N ARG A 455 17.29 -21.38 21.12
CA ARG A 455 17.03 -22.22 22.29
C ARG A 455 16.32 -23.54 21.98
N GLY A 456 15.88 -23.77 20.74
CA GLY A 456 15.17 -24.98 20.34
C GLY A 456 13.75 -25.10 20.91
N THR A 457 13.12 -23.99 21.34
CA THR A 457 11.74 -23.99 21.88
C THR A 457 10.67 -23.92 20.80
N VAL A 458 11.08 -23.83 19.53
CA VAL A 458 10.18 -23.83 18.37
C VAL A 458 9.98 -25.27 17.90
N GLU A 459 8.74 -25.70 17.83
CA GLU A 459 8.38 -26.99 17.24
C GLU A 459 8.36 -26.84 15.72
N LYS A 460 9.13 -27.68 15.04
CA LYS A 460 9.23 -27.69 13.59
C LYS A 460 8.80 -29.04 13.07
N HIS A 461 7.88 -29.05 12.13
CA HIS A 461 7.38 -30.25 11.48
C HIS A 461 7.56 -30.12 9.97
N TYR A 462 8.27 -31.08 9.39
CA TYR A 462 8.59 -31.14 7.97
C TYR A 462 8.02 -32.42 7.35
N LEU A 463 7.79 -32.36 6.05
CA LEU A 463 7.56 -33.52 5.20
C LEU A 463 8.78 -33.72 4.30
N ALA A 464 9.22 -34.97 4.13
CA ALA A 464 10.30 -35.31 3.21
C ALA A 464 9.96 -36.57 2.41
N ARG A 465 10.11 -36.53 1.08
CA ARG A 465 10.09 -37.74 0.26
C ARG A 465 11.51 -38.21 0.01
N VAL A 466 11.84 -39.39 0.48
CA VAL A 466 13.20 -39.96 0.45
C VAL A 466 13.30 -41.11 -0.52
N GLN A 467 14.51 -41.33 -1.01
CA GLN A 467 14.86 -42.49 -1.79
C GLN A 467 15.10 -43.70 -0.89
N GLY A 468 14.54 -44.86 -1.26
CA GLY A 468 14.65 -46.08 -0.44
C GLY A 468 13.54 -46.20 0.59
N HIS A 469 13.47 -47.36 1.24
CA HIS A 469 12.49 -47.66 2.29
C HIS A 469 13.20 -47.88 3.62
N PRO A 470 13.06 -46.96 4.59
CA PRO A 470 13.48 -47.22 5.95
C PRO A 470 12.84 -48.50 6.48
N SER A 471 13.62 -49.36 7.13
CA SER A 471 13.14 -50.62 7.71
C SER A 471 12.26 -50.40 8.93
N GLU A 472 12.55 -49.36 9.71
CA GLU A 472 11.80 -48.96 10.90
C GLU A 472 10.82 -47.83 10.55
N ASP A 473 9.63 -47.86 11.16
CA ASP A 473 8.63 -46.80 10.98
C ASP A 473 8.99 -45.52 11.74
N VAL A 474 9.77 -45.63 12.82
CA VAL A 474 10.26 -44.49 13.60
C VAL A 474 11.75 -44.66 13.80
N PHE A 475 12.55 -43.65 13.47
CA PHE A 475 13.99 -43.68 13.62
C PHE A 475 14.56 -42.27 13.88
N THR A 476 15.79 -42.22 14.40
CA THR A 476 16.45 -40.96 14.79
C THR A 476 17.86 -40.92 14.22
N CYS A 477 18.29 -39.73 13.79
CA CYS A 477 19.69 -39.43 13.52
C CYS A 477 20.20 -38.43 14.58
N ASP A 478 21.15 -38.85 15.39
CA ASP A 478 21.86 -38.01 16.38
C ASP A 478 23.35 -37.95 16.00
N ALA A 479 23.62 -37.24 14.91
CA ALA A 479 24.93 -37.15 14.29
C ALA A 479 25.36 -35.69 14.17
N PRO A 480 26.48 -35.26 14.81
CA PRO A 480 26.95 -33.88 14.74
C PRO A 480 27.30 -33.46 13.31
N ILE A 481 27.03 -32.20 12.97
CA ILE A 481 27.25 -31.65 11.61
C ILE A 481 28.35 -30.59 11.64
N ARG A 482 29.27 -30.67 10.69
CA ARG A 482 30.36 -29.69 10.53
C ARG A 482 29.82 -28.27 10.35
N ASP A 483 30.40 -27.30 11.07
CA ASP A 483 30.01 -25.90 10.96
C ASP A 483 30.47 -25.26 9.64
N LEU A 484 31.73 -25.53 9.27
CA LEU A 484 32.35 -25.04 8.03
C LEU A 484 31.84 -25.81 6.80
N ALA A 485 31.72 -25.07 5.70
CA ALA A 485 31.34 -25.64 4.41
C ALA A 485 32.47 -26.48 3.80
N GLY A 486 32.12 -27.64 3.26
CA GLY A 486 32.99 -28.47 2.44
C GLY A 486 33.07 -27.97 0.99
N GLU A 487 33.56 -28.83 0.10
CA GLU A 487 33.58 -28.55 -1.34
C GLU A 487 32.18 -28.21 -1.85
N VAL A 488 32.11 -27.23 -2.76
CA VAL A 488 30.87 -26.72 -3.36
C VAL A 488 29.82 -26.31 -2.31
N GLY A 489 30.27 -25.96 -1.10
CA GLY A 489 29.43 -25.48 0.00
C GLY A 489 28.65 -26.57 0.77
N SER A 490 28.94 -27.85 0.52
CA SER A 490 28.32 -29.00 1.19
C SER A 490 28.49 -28.99 2.71
N ARG A 491 27.67 -29.78 3.42
CA ARG A 491 27.81 -30.09 4.85
C ARG A 491 27.93 -31.60 5.02
N GLY A 492 28.56 -32.03 6.10
CA GLY A 492 28.76 -33.46 6.38
C GLY A 492 28.73 -33.73 7.88
N VAL A 493 28.49 -34.99 8.22
CA VAL A 493 28.62 -35.48 9.59
C VAL A 493 30.09 -35.46 9.99
N ASP A 494 30.36 -34.96 11.19
CA ASP A 494 31.71 -34.86 11.76
C ASP A 494 31.63 -35.25 13.24
N PRO A 495 31.87 -36.53 13.57
CA PRO A 495 31.69 -37.02 14.94
C PRO A 495 32.63 -36.38 15.96
N GLU A 496 33.79 -35.87 15.53
CA GLU A 496 34.82 -35.34 16.41
C GLU A 496 34.66 -33.83 16.65
N ASN A 497 34.35 -33.07 15.59
CA ASN A 497 34.36 -31.60 15.62
C ASN A 497 33.04 -30.95 15.18
N GLY A 498 32.02 -31.75 14.87
CA GLY A 498 30.72 -31.27 14.45
C GLY A 498 29.92 -30.64 15.59
N LEU A 499 28.99 -29.76 15.22
CA LEU A 499 28.03 -29.20 16.16
C LEU A 499 26.89 -30.21 16.41
N PRO A 500 26.43 -30.41 17.66
CA PRO A 500 25.35 -31.33 17.97
C PRO A 500 24.11 -31.07 17.11
N ALA A 501 23.59 -32.14 16.53
CA ALA A 501 22.41 -32.12 15.68
C ALA A 501 21.61 -33.41 15.81
N ARG A 502 20.30 -33.26 16.05
CA ARG A 502 19.38 -34.39 16.18
C ARG A 502 18.09 -34.16 15.37
N THR A 503 17.65 -35.20 14.66
CA THR A 503 16.42 -35.21 13.88
C THR A 503 15.69 -36.54 14.07
N ASP A 504 14.40 -36.48 14.39
CA ASP A 504 13.53 -37.66 14.46
C ASP A 504 12.68 -37.76 13.18
N PHE A 505 12.43 -39.00 12.74
CA PHE A 505 11.73 -39.34 11.52
C PHE A 505 10.63 -40.36 11.80
N CYS A 506 9.48 -40.21 11.16
CA CYS A 506 8.41 -41.19 11.16
C CYS A 506 7.95 -41.44 9.72
N VAL A 507 7.94 -42.70 9.28
CA VAL A 507 7.45 -43.09 7.97
C VAL A 507 5.93 -42.94 7.95
N ARG A 508 5.42 -42.11 7.02
CA ARG A 508 3.99 -42.00 6.74
C ARG A 508 3.54 -43.03 5.73
N GLN A 509 4.33 -43.18 4.65
CA GLN A 509 4.00 -44.06 3.54
C GLN A 509 5.26 -44.53 2.83
N ARG A 510 5.27 -45.80 2.40
CA ARG A 510 6.24 -46.35 1.45
C ARG A 510 5.53 -46.54 0.11
N PHE A 511 6.16 -46.10 -0.98
CA PHE A 511 5.57 -46.10 -2.32
C PHE A 511 6.14 -47.23 -3.18
N ALA A 512 5.37 -47.68 -4.16
CA ALA A 512 5.80 -48.75 -5.07
C ALA A 512 6.99 -48.35 -5.98
N ASP A 513 7.26 -47.05 -6.13
CA ASP A 513 8.40 -46.53 -6.90
C ASP A 513 9.74 -46.59 -6.15
N GLY A 514 9.75 -47.16 -4.93
CA GLY A 514 10.95 -47.28 -4.10
C GLY A 514 11.30 -46.01 -3.32
N THR A 515 10.34 -45.11 -3.12
CA THR A 515 10.47 -43.91 -2.27
C THR A 515 9.58 -44.00 -1.03
N ALA A 516 9.84 -43.19 -0.01
CA ALA A 516 9.01 -43.10 1.19
C ALA A 516 8.72 -41.65 1.57
N LEU A 517 7.51 -41.35 2.05
CA LEU A 517 7.15 -40.07 2.65
C LEU A 517 7.35 -40.15 4.16
N LEU A 518 8.05 -39.17 4.72
CA LEU A 518 8.38 -39.07 6.13
C LEU A 518 7.80 -37.79 6.74
N ASP A 519 7.29 -37.92 7.96
CA ASP A 519 7.24 -36.82 8.92
C ASP A 519 8.61 -36.63 9.56
N VAL A 520 9.08 -35.39 9.63
CA VAL A 520 10.44 -35.06 10.08
C VAL A 520 10.38 -33.97 11.15
N ARG A 521 11.06 -34.19 12.28
CA ARG A 521 11.11 -33.28 13.42
C ARG A 521 12.57 -32.99 13.81
N PRO A 522 13.16 -31.89 13.31
CA PRO A 522 14.51 -31.50 13.71
C PRO A 522 14.49 -30.78 15.07
N HIS A 523 15.27 -31.29 16.03
CA HIS A 523 15.41 -30.68 17.37
C HIS A 523 16.41 -29.52 17.38
N THR A 524 17.32 -29.51 16.41
CA THR A 524 18.32 -28.46 16.18
C THR A 524 18.08 -27.75 14.83
N GLY A 525 18.91 -26.77 14.48
CA GLY A 525 18.75 -25.95 13.27
C GLY A 525 20.06 -25.73 12.51
N ARG A 526 20.82 -26.80 12.24
CA ARG A 526 22.07 -26.69 11.45
C ARG A 526 21.77 -26.56 9.96
N THR A 527 22.69 -25.93 9.21
CA THR A 527 22.59 -25.78 7.75
C THR A 527 22.47 -27.16 7.09
N ASN A 528 21.51 -27.34 6.18
CA ASN A 528 21.21 -28.61 5.50
C ASN A 528 20.91 -29.80 6.44
N GLN A 529 20.58 -29.60 7.72
CA GLN A 529 20.54 -30.68 8.72
C GLN A 529 19.74 -31.91 8.29
N ILE A 530 18.47 -31.72 7.90
CA ILE A 530 17.58 -32.83 7.52
C ILE A 530 18.18 -33.60 6.33
N ARG A 531 18.71 -32.88 5.34
CA ARG A 531 19.29 -33.45 4.11
C ARG A 531 20.53 -34.28 4.42
N VAL A 532 21.44 -33.74 5.24
CA VAL A 532 22.68 -34.43 5.66
C VAL A 532 22.36 -35.67 6.50
N HIS A 533 21.43 -35.58 7.44
CA HIS A 533 21.04 -36.70 8.28
C HIS A 533 20.40 -37.83 7.46
N LEU A 534 19.47 -37.51 6.58
CA LEU A 534 18.84 -38.49 5.70
C LEU A 534 19.84 -39.11 4.72
N TRP A 535 20.77 -38.32 4.17
CA TRP A 535 21.84 -38.84 3.32
C TRP A 535 22.80 -39.75 4.08
N HIS A 536 23.22 -39.37 5.30
CA HIS A 536 24.06 -40.19 6.18
C HIS A 536 23.42 -41.54 6.54
N LEU A 537 22.09 -41.59 6.59
CA LEU A 537 21.32 -42.82 6.80
C LEU A 537 21.02 -43.58 5.49
N ASP A 538 21.62 -43.21 4.37
CA ASP A 538 21.41 -43.77 3.03
C ASP A 538 19.98 -43.62 2.47
N PHE A 539 19.26 -42.58 2.92
CA PHE A 539 17.93 -42.20 2.43
C PHE A 539 17.90 -40.76 1.86
N PRO A 540 18.73 -40.40 0.86
CA PRO A 540 18.74 -39.04 0.32
C PRO A 540 17.36 -38.60 -0.16
N ILE A 541 17.08 -37.30 0.02
CA ILE A 541 15.80 -36.71 -0.39
C ILE A 541 15.67 -36.75 -1.92
N VAL A 542 14.47 -37.07 -2.41
CA VAL A 542 14.15 -37.02 -3.84
C VAL A 542 14.33 -35.59 -4.34
N GLY A 543 15.04 -35.42 -5.47
CA GLY A 543 15.31 -34.12 -6.07
C GLY A 543 16.39 -33.29 -5.36
N ASP A 544 17.15 -33.86 -4.42
CA ASP A 544 18.29 -33.15 -3.84
C ASP A 544 19.44 -33.00 -4.85
N PRO A 545 19.87 -31.77 -5.19
CA PRO A 545 20.95 -31.56 -6.16
C PRO A 545 22.35 -31.78 -5.59
N MET A 546 22.49 -31.85 -4.26
CA MET A 546 23.79 -31.89 -3.57
C MET A 546 24.07 -33.24 -2.93
N TYR A 547 23.10 -33.85 -2.26
CA TYR A 547 23.30 -35.10 -1.52
C TYR A 547 22.69 -36.28 -2.29
N LEU A 548 23.50 -36.94 -3.10
CA LEU A 548 23.07 -37.95 -4.07
C LEU A 548 23.27 -39.38 -3.54
N ARG A 549 22.56 -40.35 -4.12
CA ARG A 549 22.70 -41.78 -3.79
C ARG A 549 24.14 -42.29 -3.94
N GLY A 550 24.50 -43.20 -3.03
CA GLY A 550 25.80 -43.87 -2.97
C GLY A 550 26.91 -42.97 -2.46
N ASP A 551 26.63 -42.14 -1.45
CA ASP A 551 27.57 -41.19 -0.85
C ASP A 551 28.28 -40.25 -1.84
N ARG A 552 27.56 -39.84 -2.90
CA ARG A 552 28.09 -38.89 -3.89
C ARG A 552 27.59 -37.48 -3.64
N LEU A 553 28.47 -36.50 -3.82
CA LEU A 553 28.11 -35.09 -3.84
C LEU A 553 27.81 -34.64 -5.26
N GLY A 554 26.80 -33.79 -5.40
CA GLY A 554 26.48 -33.11 -6.65
C GLY A 554 27.28 -31.83 -6.84
N GLU A 555 27.13 -31.23 -8.02
CA GLU A 555 27.91 -30.06 -8.46
C GLU A 555 27.19 -28.73 -8.22
N THR A 556 25.89 -28.75 -7.88
CA THR A 556 25.08 -27.54 -7.73
C THR A 556 24.32 -27.51 -6.40
N GLN A 557 24.13 -26.32 -5.85
CA GLN A 557 23.39 -26.13 -4.59
C GLN A 557 21.96 -25.68 -4.76
N THR A 558 21.69 -24.90 -5.81
CA THR A 558 20.39 -24.27 -6.04
C THR A 558 19.85 -24.74 -7.38
N LEU A 559 18.66 -25.33 -7.34
CA LEU A 559 17.93 -25.77 -8.53
C LEU A 559 17.56 -24.57 -9.41
N ALA A 560 17.44 -24.81 -10.71
CA ALA A 560 16.83 -23.86 -11.63
C ALA A 560 15.30 -23.94 -11.52
N VAL A 561 14.62 -22.89 -11.96
CA VAL A 561 13.16 -22.93 -12.12
C VAL A 561 12.82 -23.96 -13.19
N GLY A 562 12.00 -24.95 -12.85
CA GLY A 562 11.60 -26.05 -13.73
C GLY A 562 12.33 -27.38 -13.50
N ASP A 563 13.42 -27.38 -12.72
CA ASP A 563 14.04 -28.63 -12.27
C ASP A 563 13.09 -29.42 -11.36
N PRO A 564 13.22 -30.77 -11.28
CA PRO A 564 12.52 -31.55 -10.27
C PRO A 564 12.76 -31.00 -8.86
N PRO A 565 11.71 -30.75 -8.06
CA PRO A 565 11.86 -30.07 -6.79
C PRO A 565 12.58 -30.96 -5.77
N LEU A 566 13.33 -30.33 -4.86
CA LEU A 566 13.72 -30.98 -3.61
C LEU A 566 12.44 -31.29 -2.83
N CYS A 567 12.15 -32.57 -2.62
CA CYS A 567 10.96 -33.02 -1.89
C CYS A 567 11.13 -32.88 -0.38
N LEU A 568 11.35 -31.64 0.09
CA LEU A 568 11.43 -31.25 1.49
C LEU A 568 10.57 -30.00 1.72
N HIS A 569 9.63 -30.09 2.67
CA HIS A 569 8.64 -29.05 2.94
C HIS A 569 8.52 -28.78 4.44
N ALA A 570 8.68 -27.53 4.85
CA ALA A 570 8.39 -27.07 6.21
C ALA A 570 6.87 -26.96 6.39
N ALA A 571 6.23 -28.08 6.71
CA ALA A 571 4.76 -28.18 6.76
C ALA A 571 4.16 -27.29 7.85
N ARG A 572 4.74 -27.30 9.05
CA ARG A 572 4.16 -26.58 10.19
C ARG A 572 5.21 -26.09 11.17
N LEU A 573 4.91 -24.96 11.78
CA LEU A 573 5.78 -24.29 12.75
C LEU A 573 4.97 -23.77 13.93
N THR A 574 5.40 -24.09 15.15
CA THR A 574 4.74 -23.63 16.37
C THR A 574 5.73 -22.89 17.28
N PHE A 575 5.45 -21.62 17.56
CA PHE A 575 6.30 -20.73 18.37
C PHE A 575 5.45 -19.86 19.30
N THR A 576 6.09 -19.11 20.20
CA THR A 576 5.41 -18.19 21.11
C THR A 576 5.31 -16.81 20.44
N HIS A 577 4.09 -16.30 20.29
CA HIS A 577 3.83 -15.01 19.64
C HIS A 577 4.44 -13.86 20.46
N PRO A 578 5.18 -12.90 19.84
CA PRO A 578 5.95 -11.90 20.58
C PRO A 578 5.11 -10.81 21.27
N VAL A 579 3.83 -10.67 20.94
CA VAL A 579 2.93 -9.68 21.57
C VAL A 579 2.00 -10.35 22.58
N THR A 580 1.28 -11.39 22.15
CA THR A 580 0.27 -12.07 22.98
C THR A 580 0.86 -13.07 23.96
N ASN A 581 2.11 -13.52 23.74
CA ASN A 581 2.78 -14.60 24.49
C ASN A 581 2.06 -15.95 24.43
N GLU A 582 1.12 -16.12 23.50
CA GLU A 582 0.43 -17.39 23.27
C GLU A 582 1.23 -18.30 22.34
N ARG A 583 1.02 -19.62 22.45
CA ARG A 583 1.55 -20.61 21.51
C ARG A 583 0.71 -20.58 20.24
N VAL A 584 1.32 -20.15 19.14
CA VAL A 584 0.67 -20.06 17.81
C VAL A 584 1.28 -21.09 16.86
N SER A 585 0.44 -21.69 16.02
CA SER A 585 0.82 -22.71 15.03
C SER A 585 0.37 -22.27 13.64
N TYR A 586 1.26 -22.36 12.66
CA TYR A 586 0.94 -22.08 11.26
C TYR A 586 1.34 -23.26 10.38
N GLU A 587 0.51 -23.55 9.39
CA GLU A 587 0.67 -24.67 8.48
C GLU A 587 0.63 -24.19 7.03
N ALA A 588 1.53 -24.71 6.20
CA ALA A 588 1.55 -24.47 4.77
C ALA A 588 0.87 -25.63 4.04
N THR A 589 0.19 -25.32 2.93
CA THR A 589 -0.41 -26.34 2.07
C THR A 589 0.65 -27.34 1.61
N ALA A 590 0.39 -28.62 1.85
CA ALA A 590 1.29 -29.68 1.44
C ALA A 590 1.47 -29.69 -0.09
N PRO A 591 2.70 -29.86 -0.59
CA PRO A 591 2.95 -29.94 -2.03
C PRO A 591 2.45 -31.28 -2.59
N SER A 592 2.14 -31.30 -3.88
CA SER A 592 1.55 -32.49 -4.54
C SER A 592 2.39 -33.76 -4.43
N TRP A 593 3.72 -33.66 -4.35
CA TRP A 593 4.59 -34.83 -4.17
C TRP A 593 4.45 -35.51 -2.79
N ALA A 594 3.82 -34.81 -1.83
CA ALA A 594 3.55 -35.28 -0.47
C ALA A 594 2.10 -35.80 -0.28
N GLU A 595 1.29 -35.85 -1.34
CA GLU A 595 -0.05 -36.43 -1.28
C GLU A 595 0.02 -37.93 -1.00
N GLU A 596 -0.74 -38.39 0.00
CA GLU A 596 -0.87 -39.82 0.31
C GLU A 596 -1.83 -40.47 -0.69
N ASN A 597 -1.50 -41.67 -1.20
CA ASN A 597 -2.46 -42.41 -2.01
C ASN A 597 -3.66 -42.82 -1.14
N PRO A 598 -4.92 -42.54 -1.55
CA PRO A 598 -6.12 -42.88 -0.77
C PRO A 598 -6.38 -44.39 -0.59
N THR A 599 -5.51 -45.26 -1.11
CA THR A 599 -5.59 -46.72 -1.00
C THR A 599 -4.68 -47.33 0.06
N ALA A 600 -3.89 -46.53 0.79
CA ALA A 600 -3.11 -47.01 1.94
C ALA A 600 -3.96 -46.91 3.22
N GLU A 601 -4.14 -48.03 3.93
CA GLU A 601 -4.84 -48.03 5.22
C GLU A 601 -4.18 -47.05 6.19
N PRO A 602 -4.94 -46.19 6.89
CA PRO A 602 -4.38 -45.20 7.80
C PRO A 602 -3.72 -45.90 9.00
N MET A 603 -2.42 -45.70 9.18
CA MET A 603 -1.70 -46.11 10.39
C MET A 603 -2.10 -45.19 11.56
N GLU A 604 -2.56 -45.78 12.66
CA GLU A 604 -2.94 -45.06 13.88
C GLU A 604 -1.75 -44.26 14.44
N ARG A 605 -1.98 -42.97 14.71
CA ARG A 605 -0.99 -42.09 15.34
C ARG A 605 -0.71 -42.57 16.77
N PRO A 606 0.55 -42.71 17.21
CA PRO A 606 0.82 -43.00 18.61
C PRO A 606 0.45 -41.80 19.47
N ALA A 607 -0.25 -42.06 20.57
CA ALA A 607 -0.61 -41.06 21.57
C ALA A 607 0.66 -40.43 22.17
N SER A 608 0.68 -39.10 22.25
CA SER A 608 1.72 -38.31 22.93
C SER A 608 1.83 -38.71 24.40
N ALA A 609 3.04 -39.08 24.84
CA ALA A 609 3.41 -39.21 26.25
C ALA A 609 4.10 -37.92 26.74
#